data_AF-A0A0D3VBZ3-F1
#
_entry.id   AF-A0A0D3VBZ3-F1
#
_cell.length_a   1.000
_cell.length_b   1.000
_cell.length_c   1.000
_cell.angle_alpha   90.00
_cell.angle_beta   90.00
_cell.angle_gamma   90.00
#
_symmetry.space_group_name_H-M   'P 1'
#
loop_
_entity.id
_entity.type
_entity.pdbx_description
1 polymer ?
#
loop_
_entity_poly.entity_id
_entity_poly.type
_entity_poly.pdbx_seq_one_letter_code
_entity_poly.pdbx_strand_id
1 'polypeptide(L)' 'MLEWMLRKIMADRGIWSGVALARLLKEKTDYSLSAPSISALLSGKPKQMKADTLDALCTALECKPNDLWVHTPSSRVKGA' A
#
# COMPACT_ATOMS: atom_id res chain seq x y z
N MET A 1 13.29 9.69 2.54
CA MET A 1 13.02 8.56 1.64
C MET A 1 11.58 8.13 1.88
N LEU A 2 10.81 7.92 0.80
CA LEU A 2 9.47 7.36 0.91
C LEU A 2 9.57 5.83 0.93
N GLU A 3 9.00 5.23 1.96
CA GLU A 3 8.93 3.80 2.18
C GLU A 3 7.51 3.31 1.97
N TRP A 4 7.40 2.16 1.31
CA TRP A 4 6.13 1.54 0.98
C TRP A 4 5.86 0.40 1.96
N MET A 5 4.84 0.56 2.81
CA MET A 5 4.56 -0.34 3.92
C MET A 5 3.36 -1.27 3.70
N LEU A 6 2.84 -1.36 2.47
CA LEU A 6 1.67 -2.19 2.16
C LEU A 6 1.80 -3.61 2.71
N ARG A 7 2.94 -4.27 2.49
CA ARG A 7 3.16 -5.65 2.95
C ARG A 7 3.07 -5.79 4.48
N LYS A 8 3.51 -4.78 5.23
CA LYS A 8 3.43 -4.75 6.69
C LYS A 8 1.98 -4.60 7.16
N ILE A 9 1.23 -3.66 6.57
CA ILE A 9 -0.18 -3.43 6.90
C ILE A 9 -1.04 -4.64 6.54
N MET A 10 -0.76 -5.26 5.40
CA MET A 10 -1.43 -6.49 5.01
C MET A 10 -1.18 -7.62 6.01
N ALA A 11 0.06 -7.81 6.45
CA ALA A 11 0.40 -8.81 7.45
C ALA A 11 -0.28 -8.55 8.81
N ASP A 12 -0.33 -7.29 9.25
CA ASP A 12 -1.02 -6.85 10.47
C ASP A 12 -2.52 -7.21 10.43
N ARG A 13 -3.12 -7.16 9.24
CA ARG A 13 -4.53 -7.54 8.98
C ARG A 13 -4.74 -9.01 8.66
N GLY A 14 -3.70 -9.83 8.72
CA GLY A 14 -3.77 -11.25 8.38
C GLY A 14 -3.93 -11.54 6.88
N ILE A 15 -3.59 -10.59 6.01
CA ILE A 15 -3.64 -10.72 4.55
C ILE A 15 -2.25 -11.08 4.03
N TRP A 16 -2.10 -12.32 3.56
CA TRP A 16 -0.79 -12.85 3.14
C TRP A 16 -0.64 -13.03 1.63
N SER A 17 -1.71 -12.78 0.86
CA SER A 17 -1.74 -13.01 -0.60
C SER A 17 -2.35 -11.84 -1.34
N GLY A 18 -1.82 -11.57 -2.55
CA GLY A 18 -2.39 -10.59 -3.46
C GLY A 18 -3.82 -10.92 -3.89
N VAL A 19 -4.18 -12.20 -3.97
CA VAL A 19 -5.56 -12.62 -4.28
C VAL A 19 -6.52 -12.23 -3.15
N ALA A 20 -6.08 -12.40 -1.89
CA ALA A 20 -6.86 -11.98 -0.73
C ALA A 20 -7.04 -10.45 -0.71
N LEU A 21 -5.99 -9.69 -1.03
CA LEU A 21 -6.09 -8.24 -1.19
C LEU A 21 -7.07 -7.84 -2.31
N ALA A 22 -6.99 -8.49 -3.47
CA ALA A 22 -7.88 -8.23 -4.61
C ALA A 22 -9.35 -8.42 -4.23
N ARG A 23 -9.62 -9.53 -3.54
CA ARG A 23 -10.95 -9.87 -3.07
C ARG A 23 -11.46 -8.84 -2.07
N LEU A 24 -10.62 -8.45 -1.12
CA LEU A 24 -10.98 -7.51 -0.07
C LEU A 24 -11.23 -6.09 -0.62
N LEU A 25 -10.44 -5.64 -1.60
CA LEU A 25 -10.69 -4.41 -2.35
C LEU A 25 -12.04 -4.45 -3.07
N LYS A 26 -12.34 -5.55 -3.77
CA LYS A 26 -13.62 -5.72 -4.47
C LYS A 26 -14.79 -5.75 -3.49
N GLU A 27 -14.66 -6.46 -2.37
CA GLU A 27 -15.73 -6.60 -1.36
C GLU A 27 -15.99 -5.30 -0.59
N LYS A 28 -14.96 -4.48 -0.33
CA LYS A 28 -15.07 -3.26 0.49
C LYS A 28 -15.32 -1.99 -0.31
N THR A 29 -14.78 -1.89 -1.52
CA THR A 29 -14.75 -0.63 -2.28
C THR A 29 -15.20 -0.79 -3.74
N ASP A 30 -15.72 -1.97 -4.12
CA ASP A 30 -16.03 -2.36 -5.51
C ASP A 30 -14.84 -2.21 -6.48
N TYR A 31 -13.62 -2.06 -5.94
CA TYR A 31 -12.45 -1.72 -6.74
C TYR A 31 -11.71 -3.00 -7.11
N SER A 32 -11.59 -3.27 -8.41
CA SER A 32 -10.87 -4.44 -8.93
C SER A 32 -9.52 -4.04 -9.50
N LEU A 33 -8.46 -4.65 -8.96
CA LEU A 33 -7.11 -4.55 -9.50
C LEU A 33 -6.73 -5.83 -10.25
N SER A 34 -6.02 -5.68 -11.36
CA SER A 34 -5.43 -6.81 -12.09
C SER A 34 -4.34 -7.49 -11.25
N ALA A 35 -4.21 -8.81 -11.38
CA ALA A 35 -3.15 -9.60 -10.75
C ALA A 35 -1.73 -9.01 -10.91
N PRO A 36 -1.28 -8.55 -12.11
CA PRO A 36 0.02 -7.92 -12.25
C PRO A 36 0.15 -6.60 -11.46
N SER A 37 -0.90 -5.80 -11.38
CA SER A 37 -0.90 -4.55 -10.60
C SER A 37 -0.73 -4.82 -9.11
N ILE A 38 -1.43 -5.83 -8.59
CA ILE A 38 -1.30 -6.25 -7.19
C ILE A 38 0.10 -6.79 -6.92
N SER A 39 0.62 -7.65 -7.80
CA SER A 39 1.98 -8.18 -7.65
C SER A 39 3.03 -7.07 -7.63
N ALA A 40 2.87 -6.05 -8.47
CA ALA A 40 3.75 -4.88 -8.47
C ALA A 40 3.68 -4.09 -7.14
N LEU A 41 2.48 -3.89 -6.60
CA LEU A 41 2.29 -3.24 -5.30
C LEU A 41 2.90 -4.04 -4.14
N LEU A 42 2.86 -5.37 -4.21
CA LEU A 42 3.46 -6.23 -3.18
C LEU A 42 4.99 -6.32 -3.28
N SER A 43 5.52 -6.26 -4.50
CA SER A 43 6.95 -6.42 -4.77
C SER A 43 7.77 -5.18 -4.41
N GLY A 44 7.16 -3.99 -4.40
CA GLY A 44 7.88 -2.78 -4.01
C GLY A 44 7.09 -1.50 -4.20
N LYS A 45 7.79 -0.37 -4.04
CA LYS A 45 7.20 0.96 -4.21
C LYS A 45 6.73 1.17 -5.66
N PRO A 46 5.45 1.49 -5.89
CA PRO A 46 4.98 1.80 -7.24
C PRO A 46 5.60 3.12 -7.72
N LYS A 47 5.95 3.20 -9.01
CA LYS A 47 6.43 4.45 -9.64
C LYS A 47 5.30 5.46 -9.84
N GLN A 48 4.09 4.96 -10.09
CA GLN A 48 2.89 5.76 -10.30
C GLN A 48 1.69 4.99 -9.78
N MET A 49 0.76 5.71 -9.16
CA MET A 49 -0.43 5.14 -8.55
C MET A 49 -1.57 6.15 -8.62
N LYS A 50 -2.78 5.68 -8.93
CA LYS A 50 -3.97 6.54 -8.95
C LYS A 50 -4.42 6.83 -7.52
N ALA A 51 -4.97 8.03 -7.30
CA ALA A 51 -5.57 8.40 -6.03
C ALA A 51 -6.70 7.43 -5.64
N ASP A 52 -7.54 7.04 -6.60
CA ASP A 52 -8.57 6.00 -6.44
C ASP A 52 -8.02 4.68 -5.89
N THR A 53 -6.87 4.22 -6.40
CA THR A 53 -6.25 2.99 -5.90
C THR A 53 -5.76 3.15 -4.47
N LEU A 54 -5.29 4.35 -4.11
CA LEU A 54 -4.82 4.65 -2.75
C LEU A 54 -6.00 4.67 -1.78
N ASP A 55 -7.07 5.36 -2.16
CA ASP A 55 -8.30 5.43 -1.39
C ASP A 55 -8.91 4.03 -1.20
N ALA A 56 -9.01 3.25 -2.27
CA ALA A 56 -9.50 1.88 -2.20
C ALA A 56 -8.66 1.01 -1.26
N LEU A 57 -7.32 1.10 -1.33
CA LEU A 57 -6.43 0.39 -0.41
C LEU A 57 -6.59 0.86 1.03
N CYS A 58 -6.70 2.17 1.27
CA CYS A 58 -6.90 2.74 2.60
C CYS A 58 -8.23 2.28 3.21
N THR A 59 -9.30 2.24 2.42
CA THR A 59 -10.63 1.83 2.85
C THR A 59 -10.71 0.31 3.05
N ALA A 60 -10.17 -0.47 2.12
CA ALA A 60 -10.10 -1.92 2.22
C ALA A 60 -9.25 -2.36 3.43
N LEU A 61 -8.06 -1.79 3.55
CA LEU A 61 -7.14 -2.03 4.65
C LEU A 61 -7.34 -1.02 5.78
N GLU A 62 -8.54 -0.49 6.00
CA GLU A 62 -8.94 0.48 7.05
C GLU A 62 -7.77 1.27 7.70
N CYS A 63 -6.90 1.86 6.87
CA CYS A 63 -5.64 2.48 7.26
C CYS A 63 -5.54 3.85 6.60
N LYS A 64 -4.58 4.66 7.04
CA LYS A 64 -4.37 5.97 6.46
C LYS A 64 -3.36 5.87 5.32
N PRO A 65 -3.42 6.81 4.35
CA PRO A 65 -2.40 6.88 3.31
C PRO A 65 -0.98 7.07 3.87
N ASN A 66 -0.86 7.69 5.05
CA ASN A 66 0.42 7.85 5.76
C ASN A 66 0.93 6.54 6.39
N ASP A 67 0.07 5.55 6.64
CA ASP A 67 0.53 4.22 7.05
C ASP A 67 1.14 3.49 5.85
N LEU A 68 0.53 3.62 4.67
CA LEU A 68 1.01 3.00 3.43
C LEU A 68 2.31 3.64 2.92
N TRP A 69 2.38 4.97 2.98
CA TRP A 69 3.53 5.77 2.56
C TRP A 69 4.17 6.47 3.75
N VAL A 70 5.25 5.89 4.25
CA VAL A 70 6.00 6.48 5.36
C VAL A 70 7.13 7.32 4.80
N HIS A 71 7.14 8.61 5.14
CA HIS A 71 8.26 9.48 4.84
C HIS A 71 9.29 9.42 5.97
N THR A 72 10.41 8.76 5.71
CA THR A 72 11.56 8.76 6.62
C THR A 72 12.51 9.88 6.22
N PRO A 73 12.61 11.00 6.96
CA PRO A 73 13.56 12.06 6.63
C PRO A 73 14.96 11.46 6.63
N SER A 74 15.72 11.64 5.53
CA SER A 74 17.13 11.31 5.54
C SER A 74 17.78 12.29 6.49
N SER A 75 18.18 11.82 7.66
CA SER A 75 18.98 12.58 8.62
C SER A 75 20.36 12.83 8.00
N ARG A 76 20.44 13.76 7.05
CA ARG A 76 21.67 14.50 6.83
C ARG A 76 21.76 15.54 7.94
N VAL A 77 22.07 15.07 9.15
CA VAL A 77 22.69 15.93 10.16
C VAL A 77 24.10 16.20 9.64
N LYS A 78 24.23 17.21 8.79
CA LYS A 78 25.48 17.93 8.56
C LYS A 78 25.40 19.15 9.48
N GLY A 79 26.28 19.21 10.47
CA GLY A 79 26.44 20.34 11.37
C GLY A 79 26.87 19.82 12.74
N ALA A 80 28.01 20.21 13.29
CA ALA A 80 29.03 21.18 12.89
C ALA A 80 30.37 20.77 13.51
#